data_AF-A0A932JHI9-F1
#
_entry.id   AF-A0A932JHI9-F1
#
_cell.length_a   1.000
_cell.length_b   1.000
_cell.length_c   1.000
_cell.angle_alpha   90.00
_cell.angle_beta   90.00
_cell.angle_gamma   90.00
#
_symmetry.space_group_name_H-M   'P 1'
#
loop_
_entity.id
_entity.type
_entity.pdbx_description
1 polymer ?
#
loop_
_entity_poly.entity_id
_entity_poly.type
_entity_poly.pdbx_seq_one_letter_code
_entity_poly.pdbx_strand_id
1 'polypeptide(L)' 'MIAKIKDIFADVSKEMKKVSWPTRQQLKESTLVVIGTCASVTFFVWIVDLVMAFVIKRLIF' A
#
# COMPACT_ATOMS: atom_id res chain seq x y z
N MET A 1 2.60 -14.09 -36.45
CA MET A 1 1.87 -13.44 -35.34
C MET A 1 2.62 -13.54 -34.01
N ILE A 2 3.10 -14.73 -33.62
CA ILE A 2 3.88 -14.96 -32.38
C ILE A 2 5.21 -14.18 -32.34
N ALA A 3 5.89 -14.01 -33.48
CA ALA A 3 7.14 -13.23 -33.56
C ALA A 3 6.94 -11.75 -33.18
N LYS A 4 5.87 -11.10 -33.66
CA LYS A 4 5.54 -9.69 -33.32
C LYS A 4 5.31 -9.48 -31.83
N ILE A 5 4.71 -10.45 -31.13
CA ILE A 5 4.49 -10.37 -29.68
C ILE A 5 5.83 -10.42 -28.94
N LYS A 6 6.76 -11.26 -29.40
CA LYS A 6 8.11 -11.36 -28.83
C LYS A 6 8.89 -10.04 -28.96
N ASP A 7 8.77 -9.38 -30.12
CA ASP A 7 9.41 -8.09 -30.36
C ASP A 7 8.81 -6.97 -29.49
N ILE A 8 7.47 -6.95 -29.32
CA ILE A 8 6.80 -6.01 -28.42
C ILE A 8 7.26 -6.20 -26.96
N PHE A 9 7.38 -7.43 -26.48
CA PHE A 9 7.91 -7.69 -25.13
C PHE A 9 9.38 -7.26 -24.99
N ALA A 10 10.18 -7.43 -26.05
CA ALA A 10 11.58 -7.01 -26.06
C ALA A 10 11.71 -5.48 -26.00
N ASP A 11 10.87 -4.75 -26.74
CA ASP A 11 10.87 -3.29 -26.73
C ASP A 11 10.29 -2.70 -25.43
N VAL A 12 9.21 -3.29 -24.89
CA VAL A 12 8.69 -2.93 -23.55
C VAL A 12 9.76 -3.13 -22.48
N SER A 13 10.52 -4.23 -22.53
CA SER A 13 11.62 -4.46 -21.59
C SER A 13 12.74 -3.42 -21.73
N LYS A 14 13.05 -2.95 -22.94
CA LYS A 14 14.02 -1.86 -23.17
C LYS A 14 13.53 -0.52 -22.61
N GLU A 15 12.26 -0.18 -22.80
CA GLU A 15 11.68 1.06 -22.25
C GLU A 15 11.59 1.01 -20.72
N MET A 16 11.21 -0.14 -20.15
CA MET A 16 11.19 -0.37 -18.71
C MET A 16 12.56 -0.19 -18.04
N LYS A 17 13.66 -0.38 -18.79
CA LYS A 17 15.03 -0.10 -18.31
C LYS A 17 15.42 1.38 -18.38
N LYS A 18 14.73 2.19 -19.19
CA LYS A 18 14.89 3.66 -19.22
C LYS A 18 14.14 4.35 -18.09
N VAL A 19 13.17 3.66 -17.48
CA VAL A 19 12.46 4.14 -16.29
C VAL A 19 13.44 4.16 -15.11
N SER A 20 13.56 5.32 -14.47
CA SER A 20 14.33 5.50 -13.25
C SER A 20 13.59 4.86 -12.07
N TRP A 21 13.76 3.56 -11.89
CA TRP A 21 13.21 2.86 -10.75
C TRP A 21 13.86 3.36 -9.45
N PRO A 22 13.07 3.57 -8.38
CA PRO A 22 13.62 3.97 -7.10
C PRO A 22 14.55 2.88 -6.59
N THR A 23 15.60 3.27 -5.86
CA THR A 23 16.48 2.30 -5.21
C THR A 23 15.69 1.48 -4.19
N ARG A 24 16.09 0.22 -3.96
CA ARG A 24 15.43 -0.68 -3.00
C ARG A 24 15.30 -0.08 -1.60
N GLN A 25 16.17 0.88 -1.25
CA GLN A 25 16.14 1.58 0.02
C GLN A 25 15.01 2.62 0.09
N GLN A 26 14.86 3.46 -0.94
CA GLN A 26 13.76 4.43 -1.03
C GLN A 26 12.39 3.73 -1.03
N LEU A 27 12.30 2.56 -1.67
CA LEU A 27 11.07 1.75 -1.65
C LEU A 27 10.72 1.27 -0.24
N LYS A 28 11.72 0.82 0.53
CA LYS A 28 11.52 0.35 1.90
C LYS A 28 11.14 1.48 2.83
N GLU A 29 11.81 2.62 2.73
CA GLU A 29 11.50 3.82 3.53
C GLU A 29 10.08 4.29 3.27
N SER A 30 9.67 4.42 2.00
CA SER A 30 8.31 4.81 1.63
C SER A 30 7.26 3.81 2.15
N THR A 31 7.53 2.51 2.06
CA THR A 31 6.62 1.47 2.55
C THR A 31 6.50 1.50 4.07
N LEU A 32 7.61 1.75 4.79
CA LEU A 32 7.63 1.81 6.25
C LEU A 32 6.84 3.00 6.78
N VAL A 33 6.93 4.16 6.11
CA VAL A 33 6.09 5.33 6.41
C VAL A 33 4.60 4.99 6.21
N VAL A 34 4.25 4.38 5.08
CA VAL A 34 2.85 3.98 4.81
C VAL A 34 2.34 3.01 5.88
N ILE A 35 3.11 1.98 6.23
CA ILE A 35 2.74 1.03 7.28
C ILE A 35 2.54 1.75 8.63
N GLY A 36 3.44 2.68 8.99
CA GLY A 36 3.32 3.47 10.21
C GLY A 36 2.05 4.33 10.26
N THR A 37 1.71 4.99 9.14
CA THR A 37 0.49 5.79 9.04
C THR A 37 -0.78 4.92 9.11
N CYS A 38 -0.82 3.80 8.37
CA CYS A 38 -1.93 2.86 8.42
C CYS A 38 -2.13 2.27 9.82
N ALA A 39 -1.05 1.90 10.52
CA ALA A 39 -1.11 1.39 11.88
C ALA A 39 -1.66 2.44 12.85
N SER A 40 -1.23 3.70 12.71
CA SER A 40 -1.72 4.81 13.54
C SER A 40 -3.22 5.06 13.35
N VAL A 41 -3.69 5.07 12.11
CA VAL A 41 -5.11 5.26 11.79
C VAL A 41 -5.94 4.07 12.30
N THR A 42 -5.48 2.84 12.07
CA THR A 42 -6.14 1.62 12.56
C THR A 42 -6.30 1.64 14.08
N PHE A 43 -5.23 2.02 14.79
CA PHE A 43 -5.25 2.11 16.25
C PHE A 43 -6.25 3.16 16.75
N PHE A 44 -6.31 4.32 16.08
CA PHE A 44 -7.26 5.36 16.44
C PHE A 44 -8.72 4.92 16.25
N VAL A 45 -9.04 4.34 15.08
CA VAL A 45 -10.39 3.82 14.80
C VAL A 45 -10.77 2.73 15.81
N TRP A 46 -9.85 1.81 16.11
CA TRP A 46 -10.07 0.75 17.09
C TRP A 46 -10.44 1.29 18.49
N ILE A 47 -9.78 2.37 18.95
CA ILE A 47 -10.15 3.03 20.21
C ILE A 47 -11.56 3.60 20.14
N VAL A 48 -11.90 4.30 19.05
CA VAL A 48 -13.22 4.91 18.87
C VAL A 48 -14.32 3.84 18.87
N ASP A 49 -14.09 2.72 18.19
CA ASP A 49 -15.02 1.59 18.16
C ASP A 49 -15.24 0.99 19.55
N LEU A 50 -14.19 0.85 20.36
CA LEU A 50 -14.30 0.37 21.74
C LEU A 50 -15.09 1.33 22.62
N VAL A 51 -14.82 2.63 22.51
CA VAL A 51 -15.55 3.67 23.26
C VAL A 51 -17.02 3.66 22.87
N MET A 52 -17.31 3.60 21.57
CA MET A 52 -18.68 3.59 21.07
C MET A 52 -19.42 2.32 21.51
N ALA A 53 -18.80 1.15 21.43
CA ALA A 53 -19.35 -0.11 21.92
C ALA A 53 -19.63 -0.07 23.44
N PHE A 54 -18.72 0.52 24.22
CA PHE A 54 -18.90 0.69 25.67
C PHE A 54 -20.07 1.62 26.00
N VAL A 55 -20.18 2.76 25.30
CA VAL A 55 -21.27 3.73 25.48
C VAL A 55 -22.61 3.10 25.14
N ILE A 56 -22.71 2.43 23.98
CA ILE A 56 -23.95 1.76 23.55
C ILE A 56 -24.37 0.70 24.58
N LYS A 57 -23.42 -0.12 25.06
CA LYS A 57 -23.71 -1.18 26.03
C LYS A 57 -24.22 -0.64 27.38
N ARG A 58 -23.78 0.56 27.79
CA ARG A 58 -24.22 1.24 29.01
C ARG A 58 -25.54 2.02 28.84
N LEU A 59 -25.96 2.29 27.60
CA LEU A 59 -27.20 3.03 27.31
C LEU A 59 -28.38 2.08 27.08
N ILE A 60 -28.10 0.87 26.56
CA ILE A 60 -29.10 -0.18 26.32
C ILE A 60 -29.40 -0.99 27.59
N PHE A 61 -28.50 -1.01 28.58
CA PHE A 61 -28.66 -1.69 29.86
C PHE A 61 -28.70 -0.67 31.00
#